data_AF-A0A074SAI4-F1
#
_entry.id   AF-A0A074SAI4-F1
#
_cell.length_a   1.000
_cell.length_b   1.000
_cell.length_c   1.000
_cell.angle_alpha   90.00
_cell.angle_beta   90.00
_cell.angle_gamma   90.00
#
_symmetry.space_group_name_H-M   'P 1'
#
loop_
_entity.id
_entity.type
_entity.pdbx_description
1 polymer ?
#
loop_
_entity_poly.entity_id
_entity_poly.type
_entity_poly.pdbx_seq_one_letter_code
_entity_poly.pdbx_strand_id
1 'polypeptide(L)' 'MRFTIATIAALAFVAFAQNVPPCVKTCSDQAATANGCGSHSDVDCVCTNAAFQTAARSCIQSKCTAAEMKQALDLQASSC' A
#
# COMPACT_ATOMS: atom_id res chain seq x y z
N MET A 1 -40.16 34.79 9.93
CA MET A 1 -39.15 34.18 9.03
C MET A 1 -37.89 33.85 9.82
N ARG A 2 -37.59 32.58 10.09
CA ARG A 2 -36.28 31.94 9.86
C ARG A 2 -36.33 30.51 10.43
N PHE A 3 -36.18 29.55 9.52
CA PHE A 3 -36.16 28.12 9.75
C PHE A 3 -34.79 27.67 10.26
N THR A 4 -34.72 26.73 11.20
CA THR A 4 -33.61 25.76 11.29
C THR A 4 -34.07 24.49 12.01
N ILE A 5 -34.62 23.56 11.23
CA ILE A 5 -34.62 22.13 11.55
C ILE A 5 -33.36 21.59 10.85
N ALA A 6 -32.37 21.09 11.61
CA ALA A 6 -31.20 20.43 11.06
C ALA A 6 -31.17 18.98 11.55
N THR A 7 -31.83 18.13 10.76
CA THR A 7 -31.67 16.68 10.76
C THR A 7 -30.20 16.35 10.54
N ILE A 8 -29.52 15.83 11.56
CA ILE A 8 -28.14 15.35 11.44
C ILE A 8 -28.21 13.98 10.77
N ALA A 9 -27.93 13.97 9.47
CA ALA A 9 -27.70 12.75 8.70
C ALA A 9 -26.53 11.98 9.33
N ALA A 10 -26.75 10.71 9.62
CA ALA A 10 -25.71 9.79 10.05
C ALA A 10 -24.59 9.78 8.99
N LEU A 11 -23.43 10.33 9.35
CA LEU A 11 -22.21 10.18 8.57
C LEU A 11 -21.87 8.69 8.57
N ALA A 12 -22.06 8.04 7.42
CA ALA A 12 -21.40 6.78 7.14
C ALA A 12 -19.89 7.07 7.17
N PHE A 13 -19.24 6.76 8.29
CA PHE A 13 -17.79 6.69 8.37
C PHE A 13 -17.35 5.55 7.44
N VAL A 14 -17.13 5.86 6.17
CA VAL A 14 -16.45 4.96 5.25
C VAL A 14 -15.02 4.88 5.75
N ALA A 15 -14.75 3.90 6.60
CA ALA A 15 -13.40 3.55 6.98
C ALA A 15 -12.71 3.05 5.72
N PHE A 16 -12.00 3.94 5.02
CA PHE A 16 -11.01 3.56 4.04
C PHE A 16 -9.86 2.91 4.81
N ALA A 17 -10.04 1.64 5.19
CA ALA A 17 -8.90 0.76 5.37
C ALA A 17 -8.08 0.90 4.08
N GLN A 18 -6.89 1.46 4.20
CA GLN A 18 -5.92 1.61 3.12
C GLN A 18 -5.55 0.19 2.69
N ASN A 19 -6.40 -0.42 1.86
CA ASN A 19 -6.31 -1.84 1.57
C ASN A 19 -5.15 -1.99 0.59
N VAL A 20 -3.95 -2.22 1.12
CA VAL A 20 -2.78 -2.56 0.32
C VAL A 20 -3.20 -3.71 -0.58
N PRO A 21 -3.07 -3.57 -1.91
CA PRO A 21 -3.55 -4.61 -2.80
C PRO A 21 -2.85 -5.93 -2.49
N PRO A 22 -3.59 -7.05 -2.50
CA PRO A 22 -3.02 -8.35 -2.15
C PRO A 22 -1.83 -8.71 -3.02
N CYS A 23 -1.84 -8.32 -4.30
CA CYS A 23 -0.71 -8.52 -5.20
C CYS A 23 0.56 -7.80 -4.73
N VAL A 24 0.43 -6.53 -4.35
CA VAL A 24 1.55 -5.71 -3.85
C VAL A 24 2.10 -6.33 -2.56
N LYS A 25 1.23 -6.73 -1.64
CA LYS A 25 1.64 -7.40 -0.40
C LYS A 25 2.41 -8.69 -0.68
N THR A 26 1.91 -9.57 -1.54
CA THR A 26 2.59 -10.82 -1.88
C THR A 26 3.94 -10.57 -2.54
N CYS A 27 4.03 -9.61 -3.46
CA CYS A 27 5.30 -9.27 -4.10
C CYS A 27 6.32 -8.70 -3.12
N SER A 28 5.89 -7.84 -2.19
CA SER A 28 6.76 -7.31 -1.14
C SER A 28 7.19 -8.42 -0.16
N ASP A 29 6.31 -9.34 0.23
CA ASP A 29 6.67 -10.48 1.09
C ASP A 29 7.71 -11.39 0.42
N GLN A 30 7.54 -11.70 -0.86
CA GLN A 30 8.50 -12.50 -1.63
C GLN A 30 9.83 -11.78 -1.76
N ALA A 31 9.81 -10.49 -2.10
CA ALA A 31 11.03 -9.69 -2.22
C ALA A 31 11.75 -9.56 -0.86
N ALA A 32 11.02 -9.39 0.24
CA ALA A 32 11.60 -9.28 1.58
C ALA A 32 12.30 -10.58 1.99
N THR A 33 11.64 -11.71 1.75
CA THR A 33 12.21 -13.03 2.02
C THR A 33 13.45 -13.29 1.16
N ALA A 34 13.40 -12.95 -0.12
CA ALA A 34 14.51 -13.18 -1.06
C ALA A 34 15.74 -12.29 -0.79
N ASN A 35 15.54 -11.10 -0.21
CA ASN A 35 16.60 -10.11 -0.01
C ASN A 35 17.00 -9.91 1.46
N GLY A 36 16.52 -10.77 2.36
CA GLY A 36 16.96 -10.80 3.76
C GLY A 36 16.32 -9.75 4.67
N CYS A 37 15.25 -9.08 4.24
CA CYS A 37 14.50 -8.15 5.11
C CYS A 37 13.53 -8.86 6.06
N GLY A 38 13.33 -10.16 5.90
CA GLY A 38 12.42 -10.97 6.72
C GLY A 38 10.94 -10.73 6.42
N SER A 39 10.49 -9.47 6.41
CA SER A 39 9.12 -9.07 6.09
C SER A 39 9.06 -7.72 5.39
N HIS A 40 7.99 -7.48 4.64
CA HIS A 40 7.68 -6.17 4.06
C HIS A 40 7.43 -5.07 5.12
N SER A 41 7.24 -5.45 6.39
CA SER A 41 7.05 -4.51 7.51
C SER A 41 8.36 -3.94 8.06
N ASP A 42 9.52 -4.49 7.67
CA ASP A 42 10.82 -3.90 8.00
C ASP A 42 11.09 -2.74 7.06
N VAL A 43 10.47 -1.59 7.37
CA VAL A 43 10.47 -0.39 6.52
C VAL A 43 11.91 0.09 6.26
N ASP A 44 12.76 0.09 7.28
CA ASP A 44 14.17 0.47 7.11
C ASP A 44 14.90 -0.45 6.14
N CYS A 45 14.72 -1.77 6.23
CA CYS A 45 15.33 -2.71 5.28
C CYS A 45 14.76 -2.56 3.87
N VAL A 46 13.43 -2.54 3.71
CA VAL A 46 12.81 -2.48 2.37
C VAL A 46 13.13 -1.17 1.64
N CYS A 47 13.31 -0.07 2.38
CA CYS A 47 13.64 1.24 1.81
C CYS A 47 15.14 1.40 1.51
N THR A 48 16.02 0.77 2.29
CA THR A 48 17.48 0.86 2.05
C THR A 48 18.03 -0.23 1.12
N ASN A 49 17.34 -1.37 1.00
CA ASN A 49 17.79 -2.51 0.21
C ASN A 49 17.36 -2.39 -1.27
N ALA A 50 18.28 -1.94 -2.12
CA ALA A 50 18.03 -1.78 -3.56
C ALA A 50 17.66 -3.11 -4.27
N ALA A 51 18.14 -4.25 -3.77
CA ALA A 51 17.81 -5.56 -4.32
C ALA A 51 16.35 -5.95 -4.00
N PHE A 52 15.89 -5.65 -2.78
CA PHE A 52 14.46 -5.71 -2.43
C PHE A 52 13.63 -4.86 -3.38
N GLN A 53 13.96 -3.58 -3.53
CA GLN A 53 13.15 -2.66 -4.34
C GLN A 53 13.05 -3.12 -5.80
N THR A 54 14.16 -3.62 -6.35
CA THR A 54 14.18 -4.14 -7.72
C THR A 54 13.33 -5.42 -7.85
N ALA A 55 13.45 -6.35 -6.90
CA ALA A 55 12.69 -7.60 -6.91
C ALA A 55 11.18 -7.35 -6.72
N ALA A 56 10.80 -6.50 -5.77
CA ALA A 56 9.42 -6.13 -5.52
C ALA A 56 8.81 -5.47 -6.76
N ARG A 57 9.50 -4.49 -7.36
CA ARG A 57 9.04 -3.79 -8.56
C ARG A 57 8.90 -4.73 -9.76
N SER A 58 9.84 -5.66 -9.97
CA SER A 58 9.76 -6.67 -11.03
C SER A 58 8.56 -7.59 -10.85
N CYS A 59 8.32 -8.07 -9.63
CA CYS A 59 7.15 -8.87 -9.30
C CYS A 59 5.85 -8.10 -9.55
N ILE A 60 5.76 -6.84 -9.07
CA ILE A 60 4.57 -6.01 -9.24
C ILE A 60 4.27 -5.76 -10.72
N GLN A 61 5.30 -5.44 -11.52
CA GLN A 61 5.16 -5.24 -12.97
C GLN A 61 4.69 -6.51 -13.71
N SER A 62 5.06 -7.69 -13.22
CA SER A 62 4.71 -8.96 -13.84
C SER A 62 3.35 -9.51 -13.39
N LYS A 63 2.94 -9.23 -12.15
CA LYS A 63 1.81 -9.91 -11.50
C LYS A 63 0.63 -8.98 -11.21
N CYS A 64 0.87 -7.69 -11.01
CA CYS A 64 -0.16 -6.75 -10.57
C CYS A 64 -0.70 -5.91 -11.73
N THR A 65 -1.90 -5.39 -11.56
CA THR A 65 -2.51 -4.46 -12.51
C THR A 65 -1.85 -3.08 -12.45
N ALA A 66 -2.07 -2.25 -13.48
CA ALA A 66 -1.55 -0.89 -13.50
C ALA A 66 -2.06 -0.02 -12.33
N ALA A 67 -3.31 -0.25 -11.90
CA ALA A 67 -3.89 0.44 -10.74
C ALA A 67 -3.15 0.06 -9.44
N GLU A 68 -2.89 -1.23 -9.24
CA GLU A 68 -2.15 -1.72 -8.07
C GLU A 68 -0.69 -1.30 -8.09
N MET A 69 -0.07 -1.23 -9.27
CA MET A 69 1.28 -0.70 -9.42
C MET A 69 1.36 0.77 -8.99
N LYS A 70 0.36 1.58 -9.35
CA LYS A 70 0.29 2.96 -8.88
C LYS A 70 0.11 3.03 -7.36
N GLN A 71 -0.76 2.21 -6.79
CA GLN A 71 -0.91 2.13 -5.34
C GLN A 71 0.37 1.69 -4.64
N ALA A 72 1.14 0.76 -5.22
CA ALA A 72 2.43 0.34 -4.67
C ALA A 72 3.46 1.49 -4.63
N LEU A 73 3.51 2.30 -5.69
CA LEU A 73 4.39 3.48 -5.75
C LEU A 73 3.97 4.54 -4.73
N ASP A 74 2.67 4.81 -4.61
CA ASP A 74 2.14 5.76 -3.64
C ASP A 74 2.43 5.27 -2.19
N LEU A 75 2.27 3.96 -1.93
CA LEU A 75 2.64 3.33 -0.66
C LEU A 75 4.13 3.46 -0.36
N GLN A 76 4.99 3.15 -1.35
CA GLN A 76 6.44 3.25 -1.20
C GLN A 76 6.87 4.68 -0.89
N ALA A 77 6.32 5.68 -1.59
CA ALA A 77 6.59 7.09 -1.34
C ALA A 77 6.09 7.57 0.03
N SER A 78 5.01 6.97 0.56
CA SER A 78 4.51 7.29 1.90
C SER A 78 5.26 6.60 3.04
N SER A 79 6.02 5.53 2.74
CA SER A 79 6.66 4.68 3.76
C SER A 79 8.17 4.88 3.88
N CYS A 80 8.88 5.35 2.85
CA CYS A 80 10.36 5.32 2.77
C CYS A 80 11.12 6.67 2.93
#